data_AF-A0AAJ1H8A2-F1
#
_entry.id   AF-A0AAJ1H8A2-F1
#
_cell.length_a   1.000
_cell.length_b   1.000
_cell.length_c   1.000
_cell.angle_alpha   90.00
_cell.angle_beta   90.00
_cell.angle_gamma   90.00
#
_symmetry.space_group_name_H-M   'P 1'
#
loop_
_entity.id
_entity.type
_entity.pdbx_description
1 polymer ?
#
loop_
_entity_poly.entity_id
_entity_poly.type
_entity_poly.pdbx_seq_one_letter_code
_entity_poly.pdbx_strand_id
1 'polypeptide(L)'
;MQEVFFLSSMDSLRFSSVFRCEVERPVELPNGRHALMVSCDPPVHGQELGHPLGISELLLWSRFEDEDLWTFPAFPHFVQICLPDVDQPAHDMPASIAWGEIYKTEADARMHELAAQPSERARTNPDRPRKSER
;
A
#
# COMPACT_ATOMS: atom_id res chain seq x y z
N MET A 1 8.90 15.76 9.95
CA MET A 1 8.28 14.50 9.51
C MET A 1 6.96 14.85 8.84
N GLN A 2 6.65 14.29 7.68
CA GLN A 2 5.34 14.51 7.06
C GLN A 2 4.28 13.72 7.85
N GLU A 3 3.26 14.41 8.36
CA GLU A 3 2.25 13.80 9.23
C GLU A 3 1.23 12.97 8.44
N VAL A 4 1.04 13.27 7.15
CA VAL A 4 0.03 12.62 6.30
C VAL A 4 0.61 12.34 4.92
N PHE A 5 0.42 11.13 4.42
CA PHE A 5 0.78 10.72 3.06
C PHE A 5 -0.26 9.77 2.47
N PHE A 6 -0.08 9.41 1.19
CA PHE A 6 -1.02 8.55 0.47
C PHE A 6 -0.32 7.29 0.02
N LEU A 7 -0.87 6.13 0.38
CA LEU A 7 -0.33 4.81 0.07
C LEU A 7 -1.11 4.19 -1.08
N SER A 8 -0.39 3.75 -2.12
CA SER A 8 -0.91 2.91 -3.21
C SER A 8 -0.14 1.60 -3.20
N SER A 9 -0.81 0.45 -3.10
CA SER A 9 -0.11 -0.83 -3.22
C SER A 9 0.07 -1.24 -4.68
N MET A 10 1.10 -2.06 -4.93
CA MET A 10 1.41 -2.56 -6.26
C MET A 10 0.81 -3.94 -6.57
N ASP A 11 0.43 -4.73 -5.56
CA ASP A 11 0.45 -6.20 -5.74
C ASP A 11 -0.78 -6.96 -5.20
N SER A 12 -1.84 -6.26 -4.74
CA SER A 12 -2.98 -6.97 -4.16
C SER A 12 -4.32 -6.28 -4.36
N LEU A 13 -5.33 -7.06 -4.74
CA LEU A 13 -6.75 -6.67 -4.68
C LEU A 13 -7.12 -6.10 -3.29
N ARG A 14 -6.43 -6.53 -2.23
CA ARG A 14 -6.59 -6.04 -0.84
C ARG A 14 -6.27 -4.56 -0.67
N PHE A 15 -5.50 -4.00 -1.60
CA PHE A 15 -5.06 -2.62 -1.60
C PHE A 15 -5.38 -1.92 -2.93
N SER A 16 -6.49 -2.30 -3.56
CA SER A 16 -7.00 -1.73 -4.83
C SER A 16 -7.52 -0.28 -4.70
N SER A 17 -7.09 0.45 -3.68
CA SER A 17 -7.51 1.82 -3.40
C SER A 17 -6.32 2.62 -2.88
N VAL A 18 -6.38 3.93 -3.04
CA VAL A 18 -5.45 4.86 -2.38
C VAL A 18 -5.89 5.03 -0.93
N PHE A 19 -4.95 4.81 -0.02
CA PHE A 19 -5.16 4.97 1.41
C PHE A 19 -4.56 6.27 1.88
N ARG A 20 -5.32 7.06 2.64
CA ARG A 20 -4.77 8.19 3.39
C ARG A 20 -4.16 7.65 4.67
N CYS A 21 -2.87 7.88 4.87
CA CYS A 21 -2.16 7.41 6.03
C CYS A 21 -1.71 8.59 6.90
N GLU A 22 -1.94 8.50 8.21
CA GLU A 22 -1.41 9.45 9.19
C GLU A 22 -0.32 8.78 10.01
N VAL A 23 0.82 9.47 10.19
CA VAL A 23 1.92 8.98 11.01
C VAL A 23 1.53 9.08 12.48
N GLU A 24 1.44 7.93 13.15
CA GLU A 24 1.20 7.89 14.59
C GLU A 24 2.50 8.02 15.35
N ARG A 25 3.52 7.22 14.97
CA ARG A 25 4.83 7.24 15.61
C ARG A 25 5.94 6.63 14.75
N PRO A 26 7.18 7.11 14.89
CA PRO A 26 8.35 6.39 14.40
C PRO A 26 8.60 5.10 15.20
N VAL A 27 9.15 4.10 14.52
CA VAL A 27 9.52 2.80 15.10
C VAL A 27 10.90 2.41 14.58
N GLU A 28 11.78 1.92 15.46
CA GLU A 28 13.04 1.30 15.06
C GLU A 28 12.85 -0.22 15.01
N LEU A 29 13.25 -0.84 13.91
CA LEU A 29 13.18 -2.29 13.71
C LEU A 29 14.41 -2.98 14.32
N PRO A 30 14.36 -4.30 14.59
CA PRO A 30 15.47 -5.02 15.22
C PRO A 30 16.79 -4.99 14.44
N ASN A 31 16.74 -4.73 13.13
CA ASN A 31 17.91 -4.56 12.27
C ASN A 31 18.45 -3.11 12.23
N GLY A 32 17.94 -2.22 13.08
CA GLY A 32 18.29 -0.81 13.13
C GLY A 32 17.66 0.05 12.03
N ARG A 33 16.74 -0.51 11.22
CA ARG A 33 16.05 0.25 10.16
C ARG A 33 14.88 1.02 10.73
N HIS A 34 14.59 2.16 10.10
CA HIS A 34 13.50 3.02 10.48
C HIS A 34 12.17 2.63 9.80
N ALA A 35 11.13 2.55 10.62
CA ALA A 35 9.76 2.27 10.24
C ALA A 35 8.83 3.36 10.78
N LEU A 36 7.61 3.37 10.26
CA LEU A 36 6.52 4.24 10.71
C LEU A 36 5.31 3.35 11.05
N MET A 37 4.77 3.55 12.25
CA MET A 37 3.41 3.11 12.54
C MET A 37 2.45 4.17 12.04
N VAL A 38 1.49 3.77 11.22
CA VAL A 38 0.52 4.67 10.62
C VAL A 38 -0.90 4.14 10.76
N SER A 39 -1.85 5.05 10.95
CA SER A 39 -3.25 4.73 10.69
C SER A 39 -3.53 4.83 9.18
N CYS A 40 -4.51 4.10 8.69
CA CYS A 40 -4.94 4.13 7.29
C CYS A 40 -6.46 4.22 7.17
N ASP A 41 -6.92 5.08 6.27
CA ASP A 41 -8.33 5.24 5.91
C ASP A 41 -8.49 5.17 4.37
N PRO A 42 -9.39 4.31 3.84
CA PRO A 42 -10.20 3.33 4.57
C PRO A 42 -9.36 2.19 5.18
N PRO A 43 -9.88 1.40 6.14
CA PRO A 43 -9.15 0.23 6.64
C PRO A 43 -8.86 -0.79 5.52
N VAL A 44 -7.69 -1.41 5.56
CA VAL A 44 -7.29 -2.46 4.62
C VAL A 44 -8.14 -3.72 4.84
N HIS A 45 -8.53 -4.38 3.76
CA HIS A 45 -9.22 -5.67 3.83
C HIS A 45 -8.30 -6.75 4.42
N GLY A 46 -8.59 -7.16 5.66
CA GLY A 46 -7.77 -8.07 6.46
C GLY A 46 -8.40 -9.43 6.76
N GLN A 47 -9.53 -9.77 6.15
CA GLN A 47 -10.30 -10.99 6.48
C GLN A 47 -9.47 -12.26 6.29
N GLU A 48 -8.67 -12.34 5.22
CA GLU A 48 -7.76 -13.47 4.94
C GLU A 48 -6.58 -13.54 5.92
N LEU A 49 -6.30 -12.45 6.62
CA LEU A 49 -5.23 -12.33 7.61
C LEU A 49 -5.75 -12.48 9.05
N GLY A 50 -7.03 -12.83 9.23
CA GLY A 50 -7.63 -12.98 10.56
C GLY A 50 -8.17 -11.68 11.18
N HIS A 51 -8.23 -10.59 10.41
CA HIS A 51 -8.79 -9.30 10.85
C HIS A 51 -10.16 -9.06 10.18
N PRO A 52 -11.28 -9.60 10.73
CA PRO A 52 -12.59 -9.56 10.10
C PRO A 52 -13.17 -8.15 9.94
N LEU A 53 -12.71 -7.21 10.78
CA LEU A 53 -13.12 -5.79 10.76
C LEU A 53 -12.23 -4.93 9.86
N GLY A 54 -11.22 -5.51 9.22
CA GLY A 54 -10.17 -4.78 8.52
C GLY A 54 -9.03 -4.37 9.43
N ILE A 55 -7.97 -3.84 8.81
CA ILE A 55 -6.74 -3.41 9.46
C ILE A 55 -6.65 -1.89 9.29
N SER A 56 -6.75 -1.15 10.38
CA SER A 56 -6.73 0.32 10.37
C SER A 56 -5.36 0.90 10.67
N GLU A 57 -4.40 0.07 11.09
CA GLU A 57 -3.04 0.46 11.43
C GLU A 57 -2.05 -0.42 10.67
N LEU A 58 -0.96 0.17 10.19
CA LEU A 58 0.06 -0.52 9.41
C LEU A 58 1.45 -0.12 9.89
N LEU A 59 2.37 -1.06 9.84
CA LEU A 59 3.79 -0.79 9.99
C LEU A 59 4.44 -0.70 8.60
N LEU A 60 5.03 0.44 8.28
CA LEU A 60 5.68 0.69 7.01
C LEU A 60 7.18 0.88 7.21
N TRP A 61 7.99 0.22 6.38
CA TRP A 61 9.43 0.45 6.33
C TRP A 61 9.93 0.40 4.90
N SER A 62 11.06 1.07 4.64
CA SER A 62 11.55 1.21 3.28
C SER A 62 11.84 -0.16 2.63
N ARG A 63 11.55 -0.28 1.35
CA ARG A 63 11.93 -1.45 0.57
C ARG A 63 13.45 -1.51 0.34
N PHE A 64 14.08 -0.36 0.15
CA PHE A 64 15.51 -0.24 -0.17
C PHE A 64 16.33 0.10 1.07
N GLU A 65 17.49 -0.54 1.23
CA GLU A 65 18.31 -0.45 2.44
C GLU A 65 18.88 0.96 2.68
N ASP A 66 19.13 1.69 1.61
CA ASP A 66 19.71 3.04 1.59
C ASP A 66 18.67 4.17 1.73
N GLU A 67 17.38 3.82 1.78
CA GLU A 67 16.29 4.78 1.93
C GLU A 67 15.71 4.77 3.36
N ASP A 68 15.43 5.96 3.88
CA ASP A 68 14.93 6.19 5.24
C ASP A 68 13.58 6.93 5.24
N LEU A 69 12.56 6.27 5.80
CA LEU A 69 11.22 6.83 5.92
C LEU A 69 11.09 7.98 6.93
N TRP A 70 12.04 8.17 7.84
CA TRP A 70 11.98 9.31 8.77
C TRP A 70 12.31 10.64 8.10
N THR A 71 13.02 10.59 6.96
CA THR A 71 13.45 11.80 6.22
C THR A 71 12.72 12.02 4.91
N PHE A 72 12.11 10.98 4.32
CA PHE A 72 11.40 11.03 3.03
C PHE A 72 12.19 11.77 1.93
N PRO A 73 13.34 11.27 1.47
CA PRO A 73 14.17 11.95 0.48
C PRO A 73 13.47 12.31 -0.85
N ALA A 74 12.60 11.44 -1.40
CA ALA A 74 11.90 11.71 -2.67
C ALA A 74 10.63 10.84 -2.88
N PHE A 75 9.56 11.40 -3.44
CA PHE A 75 8.36 10.63 -3.80
C PHE A 75 8.39 10.13 -5.25
N PRO A 76 7.88 8.91 -5.54
CA PRO A 76 7.32 7.95 -4.59
C PRO A 76 8.39 7.22 -3.76
N HIS A 77 8.05 6.83 -2.52
CA HIS A 77 8.88 5.93 -1.72
C HIS A 77 8.32 4.52 -1.76
N PHE A 78 9.17 3.53 -2.00
CA PHE A 78 8.77 2.14 -2.03
C PHE A 78 8.87 1.55 -0.63
N VAL A 79 7.79 0.96 -0.15
CA VAL A 79 7.68 0.43 1.22
C VAL A 79 7.22 -1.01 1.25
N GLN A 80 7.65 -1.70 2.29
CA GLN A 80 7.04 -2.92 2.76
C GLN A 80 5.90 -2.57 3.70
N ILE A 81 4.75 -3.22 3.50
CA ILE A 81 3.57 -3.08 4.35
C ILE A 81 3.52 -4.31 5.25
N CYS A 82 3.46 -4.09 6.55
CA CYS A 82 3.43 -5.11 7.58
C CYS A 82 2.21 -4.91 8.50
N LEU A 83 1.77 -5.99 9.13
CA LEU A 83 0.76 -5.91 10.20
C LEU A 83 1.33 -5.13 11.40
N PRO A 84 0.47 -4.43 12.16
CA PRO A 84 0.89 -3.62 13.31
C PRO A 84 1.26 -4.49 14.52
N ASP A 85 0.96 -5.79 14.51
CA ASP A 85 1.16 -6.68 15.66
C ASP A 85 2.63 -6.74 16.09
N VAL A 86 2.87 -6.05 17.22
CA VAL A 86 4.16 -5.86 17.91
C VAL A 86 4.50 -7.06 18.80
N ASP A 87 3.65 -8.09 18.88
CA ASP A 87 3.89 -9.30 19.67
C ASP A 87 4.87 -10.28 19.02
N GLN A 88 5.49 -9.88 17.90
CA GLN A 88 6.67 -10.57 17.40
C GLN A 88 7.80 -10.46 18.42
N PRO A 89 8.61 -11.53 18.59
CA PRO A 89 9.82 -11.43 19.38
C PRO A 89 10.60 -10.19 18.96
N ALA A 90 11.15 -9.45 19.92
CA ALA A 90 11.87 -8.19 19.66
C ALA A 90 13.08 -8.31 18.70
N HIS A 91 13.39 -9.53 18.24
CA HIS A 91 14.48 -9.84 17.31
C HIS A 91 13.98 -10.27 15.92
N ASP A 92 12.68 -10.51 15.75
CA ASP A 92 12.11 -10.95 14.49
C ASP A 92 11.70 -9.75 13.65
N MET A 93 11.94 -9.86 12.35
CA MET A 93 11.54 -8.83 11.40
C MET A 93 10.05 -8.96 11.09
N PRO A 94 9.30 -7.84 11.05
CA PRO A 94 7.87 -7.83 10.72
C PRO A 94 7.63 -8.49 9.36
N ALA A 95 6.73 -9.47 9.33
CA ALA A 95 6.34 -10.15 8.11
C ALA A 95 5.68 -9.16 7.13
N SER A 96 6.23 -9.04 5.93
CA SER A 96 5.63 -8.23 4.86
C SER A 96 4.40 -8.93 4.29
N ILE A 97 3.27 -8.23 4.30
CA ILE A 97 2.00 -8.71 3.74
C ILE A 97 1.74 -8.19 2.32
N ALA A 98 2.41 -7.09 1.94
CA ALA A 98 2.37 -6.48 0.62
C ALA A 98 3.50 -5.46 0.44
N TRP A 99 3.71 -5.04 -0.80
CA TRP A 99 4.52 -3.87 -1.13
C TRP A 99 3.63 -2.71 -1.59
N GLY A 100 4.12 -1.49 -1.39
CA GLY A 100 3.43 -0.30 -1.84
C GLY A 100 4.34 0.88 -2.05
N GLU A 101 3.71 1.97 -2.45
CA GLU A 101 4.33 3.23 -2.79
C GLU A 101 3.64 4.34 -2.02
N ILE A 102 4.45 5.16 -1.34
CA ILE A 102 4.00 6.34 -0.63
C ILE A 102 4.15 7.54 -1.55
N TYR A 103 3.12 8.39 -1.56
CA TYR A 103 3.02 9.62 -2.33
C TYR A 103 2.72 10.80 -1.42
N LYS A 104 3.17 11.98 -1.87
CA LYS A 104 2.91 13.24 -1.17
C LYS A 104 1.44 13.65 -1.26
N THR A 105 0.81 13.39 -2.41
CA THR A 105 -0.57 13.80 -2.68
C THR A 105 -1.43 12.62 -3.13
N GLU A 106 -2.73 12.72 -2.87
CA GLU A 106 -3.71 11.72 -3.29
C GLU A 106 -3.77 11.61 -4.82
N ALA A 107 -3.64 12.75 -5.52
CA ALA A 107 -3.67 12.80 -6.98
C ALA A 107 -2.53 11.98 -7.59
N ASP A 108 -1.32 12.09 -7.04
CA ASP A 108 -0.16 11.31 -7.52
C ASP A 108 -0.38 9.81 -7.30
N ALA A 109 -0.88 9.42 -6.12
CA ALA A 109 -1.19 8.02 -5.82
C ALA A 109 -2.28 7.46 -6.74
N ARG A 110 -3.34 8.23 -7.02
CA ARG A 110 -4.43 7.82 -7.92
C ARG A 110 -3.98 7.71 -9.37
N MET A 111 -3.09 8.59 -9.83
CA MET A 111 -2.52 8.50 -11.18
C MET A 111 -1.75 7.20 -11.38
N HIS A 112 -1.00 6.76 -10.37
CA HIS A 112 -0.35 5.45 -10.39
C HIS A 112 -1.36 4.29 -10.41
N GLU A 113 -2.37 4.31 -9.54
CA GLU A 113 -3.42 3.29 -9.49
C GLU A 113 -4.12 3.12 -10.85
N LEU A 114 -4.50 4.24 -11.49
CA LEU A 114 -5.13 4.26 -12.82
C LEU A 114 -4.21 3.70 -13.92
N ALA A 115 -2.90 3.93 -13.81
CA ALA A 115 -1.92 3.38 -14.75
C ALA A 115 -1.70 1.87 -14.53
N ALA A 116 -1.82 1.40 -13.28
CA ALA A 116 -1.65 0.01 -12.90
C ALA A 116 -2.86 -0.87 -13.24
N GLN A 117 -4.06 -0.31 -13.40
CA GLN A 117 -5.23 -1.04 -13.91
C GLN A 117 -5.08 -1.26 -15.43
N PRO A 118 -4.80 -2.48 -15.92
CA PRO A 118 -4.87 -2.74 -17.35
C PRO A 118 -6.32 -2.50 -17.78
N SER A 119 -6.51 -1.59 -18.74
CA SER A 119 -7.76 -1.28 -19.44
C SER A 119 -8.79 -2.43 -19.59
N GLU A 120 -9.49 -2.81 -18.52
CA GLU A 120 -10.59 -3.76 -18.54
C GLU A 120 -11.85 -3.18 -19.21
N ARG A 121 -11.81 -1.92 -19.62
CA ARG A 121 -12.84 -1.28 -20.46
C ARG A 121 -12.77 -1.66 -21.95
N ALA A 122 -11.78 -2.43 -22.40
CA ALA A 122 -11.70 -2.86 -23.80
C ALA A 122 -12.53 -4.12 -24.15
N ARG A 123 -13.28 -4.72 -23.19
CA ARG A 123 -14.06 -5.97 -23.43
C ARG A 123 -15.57 -5.83 -23.49
N THR A 124 -16.11 -4.62 -23.64
CA THR A 124 -17.52 -4.44 -24.01
C THR A 124 -17.63 -3.63 -25.30
N ASN A 125 -17.27 -4.25 -26.42
CA ASN A 125 -17.74 -3.80 -27.73
C ASN A 125 -18.86 -4.75 -28.19
N PRO A 126 -20.15 -4.36 -28.09
CA PRO A 126 -21.25 -5.20 -28.55
C PRO A 126 -21.47 -5.14 -30.07
N ASP A 127 -20.71 -4.34 -30.83
CA ASP A 127 -20.93 -4.18 -32.27
C ASP A 127 -20.08 -5.15 -33.11
N ARG A 128 -20.56 -6.38 -33.24
CA ARG A 128 -20.25 -7.23 -34.40
C ARG A 128 -21.57 -7.64 -35.06
N PRO A 129 -21.95 -7.08 -36.22
CA PRO A 129 -23.14 -7.56 -36.91
C PRO A 129 -22.89 -9.01 -37.34
N ARG A 130 -23.78 -9.91 -36.93
CA ARG A 130 -23.86 -11.27 -37.45
C ARG A 130 -24.02 -11.16 -38.96
N LYS A 131 -23.00 -11.55 -39.73
CA LYS A 131 -23.17 -11.80 -41.16
C LYS A 131 -24.16 -12.95 -41.30
N SER A 132 -25.33 -12.61 -41.81
CA SER A 132 -26.39 -13.54 -42.17
C SER A 132 -25.88 -14.50 -43.24
N GLU A 133 -26.18 -15.78 -43.03
CA GLU A 133 -26.01 -16.86 -43.98
C GLU A 133 -26.72 -16.56 -45.30
N ARG A 134 -26.06 -16.90 -46.41
CA ARG A 134 -26.65 -17.32 -47.67
C ARG A 134 -25.77 -18.36 -48.31
#